data_AF-A0ABD7VCC9-F1
#
_entry.id   AF-A0ABD7VCC9-F1
#
_cell.length_a   1.000
_cell.length_b   1.000
_cell.length_c   1.000
_cell.angle_alpha   90.00
_cell.angle_beta   90.00
_cell.angle_gamma   90.00
#
_symmetry.space_group_name_H-M   'P 1'
#
loop_
_entity.id
_entity.type
_entity.pdbx_description
1 polymer ?
#
loop_
_entity_poly.entity_id
_entity_poly.type
_entity_poly.pdbx_seq_one_letter_code
_entity_poly.pdbx_strand_id
1 'polypeptide(L)'
;MIEPSTGMKVGERYIVESLERTHHFPGFFLDGKYYLGPELMTSIGWLEGNRFYYDELDPAGEPVFPDRLAGTVEDLTLVLADGARLLALTRRSSRTTRKLR
;
A
#
# COMPACT_ATOMS: atom_id res chain seq x y z
N MET A 1 5.91 13.65 0.28
CA MET A 1 5.17 14.02 1.51
C MET A 1 3.85 13.29 1.43
N ILE A 2 3.45 12.55 2.46
CA ILE A 2 2.13 11.89 2.48
C ILE A 2 1.08 12.99 2.55
N GLU A 3 0.12 12.98 1.64
CA GLU A 3 -0.99 13.91 1.71
C GLU A 3 -1.91 13.60 2.90
N PRO A 4 -2.38 14.62 3.63
CA PRO A 4 -3.31 14.42 4.75
C PRO A 4 -4.60 13.68 4.36
N SER A 5 -5.06 13.84 3.11
CA SER A 5 -6.24 13.17 2.55
C SER A 5 -6.15 11.64 2.55
N THR A 6 -4.93 11.08 2.58
CA THR A 6 -4.75 9.62 2.61
C THR A 6 -5.19 9.00 3.94
N GLY A 7 -5.27 9.79 5.01
CA GLY A 7 -5.48 9.34 6.38
C GLY A 7 -4.28 8.62 7.01
N MET A 8 -3.18 8.43 6.27
CA MET A 8 -1.96 7.79 6.76
C MET A 8 -1.14 8.74 7.64
N LYS A 9 -0.43 8.17 8.61
CA LYS A 9 0.48 8.87 9.51
C LYS A 9 1.92 8.40 9.30
N VAL A 10 2.85 9.35 9.41
CA VAL A 10 4.29 9.09 9.41
C VAL A 10 4.65 8.13 10.54
N GLY A 11 5.50 7.14 10.25
CA GLY A 11 5.96 6.10 11.15
C GLY A 11 4.98 4.93 11.37
N GLU A 12 3.77 4.99 10.83
CA GLU A 12 2.78 3.91 10.93
C GLU A 12 2.81 2.99 9.70
N ARG A 13 2.51 1.71 9.93
CA ARG A 13 2.38 0.71 8.87
C ARG A 13 0.92 0.46 8.52
N TYR A 14 0.62 0.40 7.24
CA TYR A 14 -0.72 0.10 6.73
C TYR A 14 -0.65 -1.05 5.73
N ILE A 15 -1.51 -2.05 5.91
CA ILE A 15 -1.67 -3.16 4.96
C ILE A 15 -2.92 -2.94 4.13
N VAL A 16 -2.91 -3.42 2.89
CA VAL A 16 -4.09 -3.39 2.02
C VAL A 16 -4.89 -4.67 2.30
N GLU A 17 -6.09 -4.54 2.84
CA GLU A 17 -7.03 -5.65 2.97
C GLU A 17 -7.80 -5.82 1.67
N SER A 18 -7.49 -6.90 0.96
CA SER A 18 -8.16 -7.24 -0.29
C SER A 18 -9.46 -8.00 -0.05
N LEU A 19 -10.54 -7.56 -0.68
CA LEU A 19 -11.77 -8.35 -0.81
C LEU A 19 -11.57 -9.41 -1.90
N GLU A 20 -12.35 -10.49 -1.87
CA GLU A 20 -12.25 -11.52 -2.90
C GLU A 20 -12.44 -10.93 -4.31
N ARG A 21 -11.57 -11.32 -5.26
CA ARG A 21 -11.54 -10.92 -6.68
C ARG A 21 -10.86 -9.58 -7.03
N THR A 22 -10.01 -9.04 -6.16
CA THR A 22 -9.15 -7.89 -6.47
C THR A 22 -7.67 -8.29 -6.56
N HIS A 23 -6.83 -7.45 -7.15
CA HIS A 23 -5.38 -7.65 -7.10
C HIS A 23 -4.92 -7.73 -5.64
N HIS A 24 -4.08 -8.71 -5.33
CA HIS A 24 -3.60 -8.94 -3.98
C HIS A 24 -2.31 -8.15 -3.75
N PHE A 25 -2.31 -7.34 -2.69
CA PHE A 25 -1.20 -6.48 -2.31
C PHE A 25 -0.53 -7.06 -1.04
N PRO A 26 0.53 -7.89 -1.18
CA PRO A 26 1.08 -8.69 -0.07
C PRO A 26 1.89 -7.87 0.95
N GLY A 27 2.23 -6.63 0.61
CA GLY A 27 3.10 -5.75 1.35
C GLY A 27 2.41 -4.76 2.28
N PHE A 28 3.13 -3.69 2.62
CA PHE A 28 2.64 -2.62 3.49
C PHE A 28 3.16 -1.24 3.07
N PHE A 29 2.37 -0.20 3.35
CA PHE A 29 2.81 1.18 3.34
C PHE A 29 3.57 1.53 4.62
N LEU A 30 4.66 2.28 4.47
CA LEU A 30 5.38 2.98 5.54
C LEU A 30 5.97 4.27 4.95
N ASP A 31 5.66 5.41 5.55
CA ASP A 31 6.17 6.73 5.14
C ASP A 31 5.97 7.06 3.65
N GLY A 32 4.83 6.62 3.10
CA GLY A 32 4.45 6.86 1.70
C GLY A 32 5.14 5.92 0.70
N LYS A 33 5.92 4.95 1.16
CA LYS A 33 6.50 3.88 0.33
C LYS A 33 5.78 2.57 0.59
N TYR A 34 5.68 1.73 -0.43
CA TYR A 34 5.09 0.41 -0.35
C TYR A 34 6.18 -0.67 -0.46
N TYR A 35 6.25 -1.55 0.53
CA TYR A 35 7.28 -2.59 0.68
C TYR A 35 6.65 -3.98 0.62
N LEU A 36 7.25 -4.92 -0.12
CA LEU A 36 6.75 -6.30 -0.22
C LEU A 36 6.81 -7.08 1.09
N GLY A 37 7.74 -6.74 1.97
CA GLY A 37 7.91 -7.44 3.24
C GLY A 37 8.94 -6.75 4.13
N PRO A 38 8.95 -7.06 5.44
CA PRO A 38 9.83 -6.41 6.40
C PRO A 38 11.31 -6.74 6.17
N GLU A 39 11.59 -7.81 5.43
CA GLU A 39 12.93 -8.32 5.15
C GLU A 39 13.57 -7.62 3.95
N LEU A 40 12.75 -7.09 3.05
CA LEU A 40 13.17 -6.44 1.81
C LEU A 40 12.99 -4.93 1.96
N MET A 41 14.11 -4.21 2.16
CA MET A 41 14.13 -2.74 2.14
C MET A 41 13.95 -2.14 0.74
N THR A 42 13.57 -2.96 -0.25
CA THR A 42 13.21 -2.51 -1.60
C THR A 42 11.74 -2.12 -1.60
N SER A 43 11.46 -0.81 -1.70
CA SER A 43 10.12 -0.33 -2.00
C SER A 43 9.80 -0.62 -3.46
N ILE A 44 8.62 -1.19 -3.72
CA ILE A 44 8.11 -1.47 -5.07
C ILE A 44 6.92 -0.57 -5.45
N GLY A 45 6.62 0.41 -4.61
CA GLY A 45 5.56 1.36 -4.85
C GLY A 45 5.68 2.58 -3.95
N TRP A 46 4.96 3.64 -4.28
CA TRP A 46 5.01 4.90 -3.55
C TRP A 46 3.75 5.73 -3.76
N LEU A 47 3.53 6.68 -2.85
CA LEU A 47 2.52 7.71 -2.96
C LEU A 47 3.13 8.98 -3.56
N GLU A 48 2.51 9.51 -4.62
CA GLU A 48 2.67 10.90 -5.05
C GLU A 48 1.35 11.63 -4.77
N GLY A 49 1.37 12.46 -3.73
CA GLY A 49 0.12 12.99 -3.18
C GLY A 49 -0.75 11.85 -2.63
N ASN A 50 -1.95 11.70 -3.20
CA ASN A 50 -2.86 10.59 -2.92
C ASN A 50 -2.77 9.44 -3.94
N ARG A 51 -1.95 9.56 -5.00
CA ARG A 51 -1.85 8.56 -6.07
C ARG A 51 -0.88 7.47 -5.68
N PHE A 52 -1.32 6.21 -5.78
CA PHE A 52 -0.51 5.04 -5.49
C PHE A 52 0.08 4.44 -6.76
N TYR A 53 1.41 4.52 -6.87
CA TYR A 53 2.19 3.88 -7.91
C TYR A 53 2.74 2.54 -7.43
N TYR A 54 2.66 1.52 -8.29
CA TYR A 54 3.05 0.14 -8.01
C TYR A 54 3.83 -0.43 -9.20
N ASP A 55 5.11 -0.74 -8.97
CA ASP A 55 6.12 -1.12 -9.97
C ASP A 55 6.40 -2.63 -9.95
N GLU A 56 5.39 -3.44 -9.63
CA GLU A 56 5.46 -4.88 -9.86
C GLU A 56 5.29 -5.17 -11.35
N LEU A 57 6.13 -6.06 -11.86
CA LEU A 57 6.05 -6.58 -13.22
C LEU A 57 5.45 -7.98 -13.21
N ASP A 58 4.67 -8.28 -14.23
CA ASP A 58 4.16 -9.62 -14.49
C ASP A 58 5.28 -10.55 -15.02
N PRO A 59 5.02 -11.86 -15.23
CA PRO A 59 6.02 -12.78 -15.78
C PRO A 59 6.53 -12.45 -17.19
N ALA A 60 5.82 -11.62 -17.96
CA ALA A 60 6.27 -11.13 -19.25
C ALA A 60 7.19 -9.89 -19.13
N GLY A 61 7.32 -9.33 -17.93
CA GLY A 61 8.07 -8.10 -17.66
C GLY A 61 7.25 -6.83 -17.88
N GLU A 62 5.93 -6.95 -18.02
CA GLU A 62 5.02 -5.81 -18.21
C GLU A 62 4.49 -5.31 -16.85
N PRO A 63 4.29 -4.00 -16.67
CA PRO A 63 3.68 -3.48 -15.44
C PRO A 63 2.31 -4.10 -15.18
N VAL A 64 2.08 -4.53 -13.93
CA VAL A 64 0.78 -5.08 -13.50
C VAL A 64 -0.35 -4.05 -13.64
N PHE A 65 -0.04 -2.76 -13.50
CA PHE A 65 -0.96 -1.65 -13.70
C PHE A 65 -0.50 -0.74 -14.84
N PRO A 66 -1.40 -0.28 -15.72
CA PRO A 66 -1.10 0.76 -16.71
C PRO A 66 -0.51 2.01 -16.05
N ASP A 67 0.53 2.58 -16.65
CA ASP A 67 1.28 3.72 -16.10
C ASP A 67 1.81 3.51 -14.67
N ARG A 68 1.85 2.25 -14.21
CA ARG A 68 2.11 1.84 -12.82
C ARG A 68 1.14 2.40 -11.81
N LEU A 69 0.01 2.98 -12.24
CA LEU A 69 -0.96 3.60 -11.35
C LEU A 69 -1.92 2.54 -10.82
N ALA A 70 -1.70 2.08 -9.59
CA ALA A 70 -2.59 1.13 -8.94
C ALA A 70 -3.92 1.79 -8.55
N GLY A 71 -3.90 3.08 -8.18
CA GLY A 71 -5.11 3.78 -7.77
C GLY A 71 -4.85 5.07 -6.97
N THR A 72 -5.85 5.47 -6.19
CA THR A 72 -5.80 6.62 -5.28
C THR A 72 -6.17 6.21 -3.86
N VAL A 73 -5.50 6.78 -2.87
CA VAL A 73 -5.75 6.55 -1.45
C VAL A 73 -6.42 7.77 -0.83
N GLU A 74 -7.60 7.58 -0.26
CA GLU A 74 -8.33 8.61 0.49
C GLU A 74 -8.96 7.98 1.73
N ASP A 75 -8.84 8.64 2.89
CA ASP A 75 -9.41 8.17 4.16
C ASP A 75 -9.17 6.69 4.45
N LEU A 76 -7.90 6.25 4.30
CA LEU A 76 -7.48 4.85 4.46
C LEU A 76 -8.22 3.86 3.55
N THR A 77 -8.68 4.33 2.40
CA THR A 77 -9.32 3.52 1.35
C THR A 77 -8.55 3.67 0.06
N LEU A 78 -8.11 2.54 -0.51
CA LEU A 78 -7.52 2.49 -1.85
C LEU A 78 -8.61 2.23 -2.88
N VAL A 79 -8.85 3.21 -3.75
CA VAL A 79 -9.68 3.07 -4.96
C VAL A 79 -8.78 2.67 -6.11
N LEU A 80 -8.97 1.48 -6.67
CA LEU A 80 -8.15 1.04 -7.81
C LEU A 80 -8.40 1.90 -9.06
N ALA A 81 -7.39 2.02 -9.92
CA ALA A 81 -7.46 2.84 -11.14
C ALA A 81 -8.56 2.39 -12.13
N ASP A 82 -9.03 1.15 -12.02
CA ASP A 82 -10.20 0.64 -12.74
C ASP A 82 -11.54 1.19 -12.20
N GLY A 83 -11.51 1.96 -11.11
CA GLY A 83 -12.63 2.64 -10.47
C GLY A 83 -13.61 1.71 -9.74
N ALA A 84 -13.43 0.39 -9.78
CA ALA A 84 -14.45 -0.57 -9.38
C ALA A 84 -14.24 -1.16 -7.98
N ARG A 85 -13.06 -0.98 -7.39
CA ARG A 85 -12.62 -1.75 -6.22
C ARG A 85 -12.07 -0.83 -5.13
N LEU A 86 -12.64 -1.00 -3.93
CA LEU A 86 -12.21 -0.34 -2.71
C LEU A 86 -11.53 -1.35 -1.81
N LEU A 87 -10.33 -1.01 -1.34
CA LEU A 87 -9.55 -1.83 -0.42
C LEU A 87 -9.30 -1.02 0.85
N ALA A 88 -9.56 -1.62 2.01
CA ALA A 88 -9.35 -0.97 3.28
C ALA A 88 -7.86 -0.99 3.65
N LEU A 89 -7.34 0.11 4.17
CA LEU A 89 -5.98 0.21 4.68
C LEU A 89 -5.99 0.09 6.20
N THR A 90 -5.65 -1.09 6.70
CA THR A 90 -5.65 -1.36 8.14
C THR A 90 -4.30 -1.02 8.75
N ARG A 91 -4.33 -0.17 9.78
CA ARG A 91 -3.14 0.15 10.56
C ARG A 91 -2.66 -1.06 11.36
N ARG A 92 -1.42 -1.49 11.11
CA ARG A 92 -0.71 -2.48 11.93
C ARG A 92 0.16 -1.73 12.93
N SER A 93 -0.24 -1.73 14.20
CA SER A 93 0.66 -1.35 15.30
C SER A 93 1.72 -2.45 15.46
N SER A 94 3.00 -2.06 15.40
CA SER A 94 4.08 -2.87 15.94
C SER A 94 3.89 -2.96 17.46
N ARG A 95 3.08 -3.91 17.93
CA ARG A 95 3.11 -4.29 19.34
C ARG A 95 4.49 -4.88 19.60
N THR A 96 5.40 -4.05 20.12
CA THR A 96 6.55 -4.52 20.88
C THR A 96 6.02 -5.52 21.90
N THR A 97 6.44 -6.78 21.80
CA THR A 97 6.24 -7.77 22.84
C THR A 97 6.84 -7.22 24.12
N ARG A 98 5.99 -6.65 24.97
CA ARG A 98 6.32 -6.33 26.35
C ARG A 98 6.47 -7.67 27.05
N LYS A 99 7.68 -8.25 27.02
CA LYS A 99 8.02 -9.39 27.86
C LYS A 99 7.86 -8.93 29.30
N LEU A 100 6.89 -9.49 30.01
CA LEU A 100 6.65 -9.26 31.42
C LEU A 100 7.86 -9.76 32.23
N ARG A 101 8.27 -8.91 33.18
CA ARG A 101 8.99 -9.17 34.44
C ARG A 101 10.33 -9.90 34.36
#